data_AF-A0A6A5QPT7-F1
#
_entry.id   AF-A0A6A5QPT7-F1
#
_cell.length_a   1.000
_cell.length_b   1.000
_cell.length_c   1.000
_cell.angle_alpha   90.00
_cell.angle_beta   90.00
_cell.angle_gamma   90.00
#
_symmetry.space_group_name_H-M   'P 1'
#
loop_
_entity.id
_entity.type
_entity.pdbx_description
1 polymer ?
#
loop_
_entity_poly.entity_id
_entity_poly.type
_entity_poly.pdbx_seq_one_letter_code
_entity_poly.pdbx_strand_id
1 'polypeptide(L)'
;MSRDISPPPAKRRKTAKDVAPAATSQTVTPPEPLPPLHANSIRVFSWNVNGITPFLQKSIASFFLESKTKDAKDRVPPASLRGFLHRHEWPSILFLQEVKIASTDIKNQDAVQAAVNSKLPSEVGDEGPTYEAHFTLPNDPYNARGLRGSGKLYGVCSILRTDLHIKYTVNIRTVNWDKEGRISVVEILSPSSKLAIFNIYTVNGTENPYRDPKTGAVKGTRHDRKLQFQRLLMQECLGLEAVGWDVLLAGDMNVAPDARDGHPKLRTFPQQHSINRADFHEKLLEGTSKDAGLNGVDIWRKTHGDERRYTYYPRAKKWGASCDRVDYVIAGRKAWDKGMVGASGIMDSEAERGPSDHCPVWVDIYLNPDAGKTGDVHR
;
A
#
# COMPACT_ATOMS: atom_id res chain seq x y z
N MET A 1 10.19 -36.87 -3.46
CA MET A 1 9.11 -36.36 -2.57
C MET A 1 8.62 -35.02 -3.11
N SER A 2 7.48 -35.04 -3.82
CA SER A 2 6.87 -33.86 -4.45
C SER A 2 6.17 -33.00 -3.39
N ARG A 3 6.45 -31.69 -3.32
CA ARG A 3 5.73 -30.75 -2.45
C ARG A 3 5.09 -29.68 -3.33
N ASP A 4 3.76 -29.59 -3.24
CA ASP A 4 2.94 -28.63 -3.94
C ASP A 4 3.33 -27.20 -3.58
N ILE A 5 3.56 -26.41 -4.63
CA ILE A 5 3.76 -24.98 -4.53
C ILE A 5 2.36 -24.36 -4.45
N SER A 6 2.11 -23.63 -3.36
CA SER A 6 0.82 -23.05 -3.00
C SER A 6 0.30 -22.08 -4.08
N PRO A 7 -0.90 -22.31 -4.67
CA PRO A 7 -1.62 -21.27 -5.40
C PRO A 7 -2.32 -20.31 -4.40
N PRO A 8 -2.77 -19.12 -4.84
CA PRO A 8 -3.50 -18.18 -4.00
C PRO A 8 -4.80 -18.81 -3.43
N PRO A 9 -5.42 -18.21 -2.40
CA PRO A 9 -6.46 -18.84 -1.59
C PRO A 9 -7.61 -19.47 -2.37
N ALA A 10 -8.04 -20.62 -1.86
CA ALA A 10 -8.88 -21.66 -2.44
C ALA A 10 -9.97 -21.27 -3.45
N LYS A 11 -10.04 -22.09 -4.51
CA LYS A 11 -11.11 -22.23 -5.50
C LYS A 11 -12.50 -22.24 -4.86
N ARG A 12 -13.37 -21.32 -5.30
CA ARG A 12 -14.81 -21.33 -5.03
C ARG A 12 -15.43 -22.58 -5.70
N ARG A 13 -16.13 -23.41 -4.92
CA ARG A 13 -16.96 -24.52 -5.43
C ARG A 13 -18.06 -23.91 -6.32
N LYS A 14 -18.14 -24.35 -7.57
CA LYS A 14 -19.21 -23.98 -8.52
C LYS A 14 -20.51 -24.67 -8.07
N THR A 15 -21.53 -23.89 -7.74
CA THR A 15 -22.92 -24.29 -7.92
C THR A 15 -23.46 -23.47 -9.09
N ALA A 16 -23.80 -24.18 -10.17
CA ALA A 16 -24.44 -23.59 -11.34
C ALA A 16 -25.94 -23.40 -11.05
N LYS A 17 -26.47 -22.21 -11.36
CA LYS A 17 -27.75 -21.99 -12.05
C LYS A 17 -27.96 -20.48 -12.26
N ASP A 18 -27.93 -20.11 -13.54
CA ASP A 18 -28.63 -19.04 -14.25
C ASP A 18 -29.10 -17.79 -13.49
N VAL A 19 -28.58 -16.61 -13.88
CA VAL A 19 -29.37 -15.42 -14.26
C VAL A 19 -28.57 -14.59 -15.29
N ALA A 20 -29.29 -14.10 -16.30
CA ALA A 20 -28.86 -13.36 -17.50
C ALA A 20 -27.96 -12.11 -17.27
N PRO A 21 -27.20 -11.66 -18.29
CA PRO A 21 -26.28 -10.54 -18.17
C PRO A 21 -27.00 -9.19 -18.25
N ALA A 22 -27.12 -8.49 -17.12
CA ALA A 22 -27.32 -7.05 -17.13
C ALA A 22 -25.98 -6.36 -17.43
N ALA A 23 -25.86 -5.84 -18.65
CA ALA A 23 -24.78 -4.95 -19.06
C ALA A 23 -25.01 -3.55 -18.45
N THR A 24 -24.57 -3.34 -17.21
CA THR A 24 -24.30 -1.99 -16.73
C THR A 24 -22.92 -1.59 -17.24
N SER A 25 -22.91 -0.88 -18.37
CA SER A 25 -21.76 -0.08 -18.80
C SER A 25 -21.58 1.02 -17.76
N GLN A 26 -20.65 0.84 -16.82
CA GLN A 26 -20.17 1.97 -16.03
C GLN A 26 -19.16 2.71 -16.90
N THR A 27 -19.53 3.91 -17.31
CA THR A 27 -18.64 4.88 -17.93
C THR A 27 -17.40 5.07 -17.05
N VAL A 28 -16.21 4.95 -17.64
CA VAL A 28 -14.94 5.25 -16.97
C VAL A 28 -14.97 6.75 -16.68
N THR A 29 -15.38 7.12 -15.47
CA THR A 29 -15.31 8.51 -15.05
C THR A 29 -13.82 8.81 -14.85
N PRO A 30 -13.28 9.88 -15.46
CA PRO A 30 -11.89 10.24 -15.21
C PRO A 30 -11.67 10.40 -13.70
N PRO A 31 -10.51 9.99 -13.16
CA PRO A 31 -10.22 10.15 -11.74
C PRO A 31 -10.40 11.61 -11.36
N GLU A 32 -11.05 11.85 -10.23
CA GLU A 32 -11.24 13.18 -9.69
C GLU A 32 -9.85 13.82 -9.51
N PRO A 33 -9.64 15.07 -9.97
CA PRO A 33 -8.33 15.71 -9.84
C PRO A 33 -7.94 15.78 -8.37
N LEU A 34 -6.65 15.52 -8.11
CA LEU A 34 -6.13 15.65 -6.76
C LEU A 34 -6.22 17.11 -6.31
N PRO A 35 -6.47 17.38 -5.02
CA PRO A 35 -6.43 18.73 -4.50
C PRO A 35 -5.01 19.29 -4.60
N PRO A 36 -4.83 20.63 -4.69
CA PRO A 36 -3.50 21.24 -4.64
C PRO A 36 -2.76 20.87 -3.35
N LEU A 37 -1.47 20.51 -3.47
CA LEU A 37 -0.64 20.21 -2.31
C LEU A 37 -0.11 21.50 -1.67
N HIS A 38 -0.27 21.64 -0.35
CA HIS A 38 0.27 22.79 0.39
C HIS A 38 1.81 22.77 0.43
N ALA A 39 2.43 23.95 0.45
CA ALA A 39 3.88 24.13 0.34
C ALA A 39 4.73 23.40 1.42
N ASN A 40 4.15 23.20 2.62
CA ASN A 40 4.78 22.50 3.75
C ASN A 40 4.19 21.10 3.97
N SER A 41 3.60 20.52 2.92
CA SER A 41 3.03 19.19 2.94
C SER A 41 3.78 18.25 2.01
N ILE A 42 3.65 16.97 2.31
CA ILE A 42 4.06 15.89 1.43
C ILE A 42 2.84 15.08 1.04
N ARG A 43 2.83 14.55 -0.19
CA ARG A 43 1.82 13.60 -0.66
C ARG A 43 2.41 12.19 -0.66
N VAL A 44 1.73 11.27 0.00
CA VAL A 44 2.13 9.86 0.11
C VAL A 44 1.08 8.98 -0.56
N PHE A 45 1.52 8.16 -1.51
CA PHE A 45 0.73 7.08 -2.08
C PHE A 45 1.18 5.73 -1.53
N SER A 46 0.24 4.79 -1.43
CA SER A 46 0.53 3.40 -1.14
C SER A 46 -0.24 2.46 -2.06
N TRP A 47 0.45 1.45 -2.59
CA TRP A 47 -0.09 0.55 -3.59
C TRP A 47 0.52 -0.85 -3.53
N ASN A 48 -0.30 -1.87 -3.23
CA ASN A 48 0.10 -3.25 -3.46
C ASN A 48 0.10 -3.52 -4.98
N VAL A 49 1.27 -3.71 -5.56
CA VAL A 49 1.43 -3.90 -7.01
C VAL A 49 1.30 -5.36 -7.44
N ASN A 50 1.28 -6.28 -6.48
CA ASN A 50 1.20 -7.73 -6.72
C ASN A 50 2.17 -8.20 -7.82
N GLY A 51 3.45 -7.87 -7.62
CA GLY A 51 4.55 -8.14 -8.53
C GLY A 51 4.90 -6.95 -9.41
N ILE A 52 6.16 -6.54 -9.37
CA ILE A 52 6.62 -5.32 -10.06
C ILE A 52 6.82 -5.49 -11.57
N THR A 53 6.99 -6.73 -12.04
CA THR A 53 7.38 -7.04 -13.43
C THR A 53 6.54 -6.33 -14.50
N PRO A 54 5.21 -6.23 -14.41
CA PRO A 54 4.40 -5.54 -15.41
C PRO A 54 4.75 -4.06 -15.60
N PHE A 55 5.37 -3.42 -14.61
CA PHE A 55 5.76 -2.01 -14.67
C PHE A 55 7.16 -1.79 -15.24
N LEU A 56 7.95 -2.85 -15.41
CA LEU A 56 9.32 -2.81 -15.89
C LEU A 56 9.43 -3.20 -17.37
N GLN A 57 8.40 -3.86 -17.90
CA GLN A 57 8.37 -4.33 -19.28
C GLN A 57 7.69 -3.30 -20.17
N LYS A 58 8.27 -3.05 -21.36
CA LYS A 58 7.55 -2.35 -22.42
C LYS A 58 6.37 -3.22 -22.85
N SER A 59 5.16 -2.67 -22.84
CA SER A 59 3.96 -3.38 -23.30
C SER A 59 4.16 -3.87 -24.73
N ILE A 60 3.92 -5.16 -25.01
CA ILE A 60 3.99 -5.70 -26.38
C ILE A 60 3.06 -4.94 -27.34
N ALA A 61 1.95 -4.38 -26.84
CA ALA A 61 1.04 -3.56 -27.62
C ALA A 61 1.68 -2.26 -28.15
N SER A 62 2.77 -1.76 -27.55
CA SER A 62 3.51 -0.61 -28.09
C SER A 62 4.19 -0.92 -29.43
N PHE A 63 4.39 -2.19 -29.77
CA PHE A 63 4.93 -2.61 -31.07
C PHE A 63 3.84 -2.75 -32.15
N PHE A 64 2.56 -2.75 -31.78
CA PHE A 64 1.44 -2.94 -32.70
C PHE A 64 0.54 -1.69 -32.85
N LEU A 65 0.89 -0.58 -32.20
CA LEU A 65 0.17 0.70 -32.28
C LEU A 65 0.75 1.61 -33.38
N GLU A 66 0.88 1.08 -34.58
CA GLU A 66 0.82 1.91 -35.80
C GLU A 66 -0.60 1.79 -36.36
N SER A 67 -1.30 2.92 -36.43
CA SER A 67 -2.69 3.08 -36.90
C SER A 67 -3.80 2.65 -35.91
N LYS A 68 -4.29 3.62 -35.13
CA LYS A 68 -5.74 3.94 -34.98
C LYS A 68 -5.92 5.05 -33.95
N THR A 69 -6.24 6.23 -34.46
CA THR A 69 -6.88 7.33 -33.75
C THR A 69 -8.25 6.86 -33.26
N LYS A 70 -8.33 6.50 -31.98
CA LYS A 70 -9.61 6.32 -31.26
C LYS A 70 -9.49 6.93 -29.88
N ASP A 71 -10.52 7.69 -29.54
CA ASP A 71 -10.75 8.57 -28.41
C ASP A 71 -9.86 8.36 -27.18
N ALA A 72 -9.17 9.43 -26.77
CA ALA A 72 -8.23 9.43 -25.66
C ALA A 72 -8.89 9.28 -24.27
N LYS A 73 -10.23 9.36 -24.19
CA LYS A 73 -10.96 9.43 -22.91
C LYS A 73 -11.18 8.08 -22.21
N ASP A 74 -11.08 6.96 -22.92
CA ASP A 74 -11.39 5.62 -22.39
C ASP A 74 -10.18 4.68 -22.26
N ARG A 75 -8.94 5.20 -22.41
CA ARG A 75 -7.75 4.34 -22.38
C ARG A 75 -7.22 4.17 -20.96
N VAL A 76 -7.24 2.92 -20.48
CA VAL A 76 -6.50 2.49 -19.29
C VAL A 76 -5.03 2.91 -19.45
N PRO A 77 -4.45 3.66 -18.50
CA PRO A 77 -3.06 4.07 -18.59
C PRO A 77 -2.11 2.87 -18.69
N PRO A 78 -0.99 2.98 -19.43
CA PRO A 78 0.00 1.92 -19.47
C PRO A 78 0.59 1.67 -18.07
N ALA A 79 0.95 0.42 -17.79
CA ALA A 79 1.67 0.05 -16.57
C ALA A 79 3.07 0.67 -16.57
N SER A 80 3.20 1.84 -15.96
CA SER A 80 4.45 2.61 -15.88
C SER A 80 4.54 3.29 -14.52
N LEU A 81 5.68 3.12 -13.84
CA LEU A 81 5.95 3.82 -12.57
C LEU A 81 6.10 5.32 -12.81
N ARG A 82 6.93 5.75 -13.77
CA ARG A 82 7.03 7.17 -14.15
C ARG A 82 5.67 7.73 -14.56
N GLY A 83 4.89 6.97 -15.35
CA GLY A 83 3.54 7.34 -15.75
C GLY A 83 2.58 7.51 -14.58
N PHE A 84 2.76 6.74 -13.50
CA PHE A 84 2.01 6.90 -12.25
C PHE A 84 2.41 8.19 -11.54
N LEU A 85 3.71 8.40 -11.37
CA LEU A 85 4.24 9.58 -10.70
C LEU A 85 3.81 10.87 -11.42
N HIS A 86 3.90 10.89 -12.76
CA HIS A 86 3.52 12.05 -13.57
C HIS A 86 2.04 12.40 -13.46
N ARG A 87 1.14 11.43 -13.64
CA ARG A 87 -0.32 11.69 -13.65
C ARG A 87 -0.90 12.02 -12.28
N HIS A 88 -0.18 11.67 -11.21
CA HIS A 88 -0.56 11.97 -9.83
C HIS A 88 0.25 13.13 -9.24
N GLU A 89 0.67 14.06 -10.11
CA GLU A 89 1.31 15.32 -9.75
C GLU A 89 2.60 15.17 -8.93
N TRP A 90 3.42 14.18 -9.29
CA TRP A 90 4.73 13.95 -8.70
C TRP A 90 4.71 13.84 -7.17
N PRO A 91 4.01 12.83 -6.60
CA PRO A 91 3.89 12.69 -5.16
C PRO A 91 5.26 12.59 -4.51
N SER A 92 5.38 13.07 -3.27
CA SER A 92 6.63 13.07 -2.53
C SER A 92 7.13 11.65 -2.27
N ILE A 93 6.20 10.72 -1.99
CA ILE A 93 6.50 9.33 -1.64
C ILE A 93 5.48 8.41 -2.32
N LEU A 94 5.98 7.32 -2.92
CA LEU A 94 5.18 6.19 -3.40
C LEU A 94 5.66 4.90 -2.74
N PHE A 95 4.77 4.27 -1.97
CA PHE A 95 4.99 2.98 -1.37
C PHE A 95 4.42 1.86 -2.23
N LEU A 96 5.26 0.86 -2.51
CA LEU A 96 4.88 -0.34 -3.22
C LEU A 96 4.97 -1.56 -2.31
N GLN A 97 3.91 -2.36 -2.28
CA GLN A 97 3.87 -3.65 -1.60
C GLN A 97 3.84 -4.82 -2.59
N GLU A 98 4.28 -6.00 -2.13
CA GLU A 98 4.45 -7.20 -2.95
C GLU A 98 5.26 -6.95 -4.23
N VAL A 99 6.41 -6.29 -4.14
CA VAL A 99 7.25 -6.07 -5.33
C VAL A 99 7.75 -7.38 -5.94
N LYS A 100 7.84 -8.46 -5.14
CA LYS A 100 8.25 -9.82 -5.55
C LYS A 100 9.65 -9.86 -6.16
N ILE A 101 10.54 -9.03 -5.63
CA ILE A 101 11.97 -9.02 -5.95
C ILE A 101 12.70 -9.83 -4.86
N ALA A 102 13.65 -10.67 -5.27
CA ALA A 102 14.54 -11.37 -4.34
C ALA A 102 15.67 -10.43 -3.92
N SER A 103 16.20 -10.56 -2.69
CA SER A 103 17.28 -9.70 -2.19
C SER A 103 18.54 -9.70 -3.08
N THR A 104 18.79 -10.80 -3.79
CA THR A 104 19.92 -10.96 -4.73
C THR A 104 19.61 -10.54 -6.17
N ASP A 105 18.37 -10.16 -6.48
CA ASP A 105 17.95 -9.76 -7.83
C ASP A 105 18.22 -8.28 -8.06
N ILE A 106 19.50 -7.94 -8.20
CA ILE A 106 19.97 -6.57 -8.42
C ILE A 106 19.41 -6.01 -9.74
N LYS A 107 19.31 -6.84 -10.78
CA LYS A 107 18.78 -6.44 -12.09
C LYS A 107 17.37 -5.85 -11.99
N ASN A 108 16.45 -6.47 -11.25
CA ASN A 108 15.11 -5.91 -11.09
C ASN A 108 15.08 -4.69 -10.16
N GLN A 109 15.98 -4.58 -9.18
CA GLN A 109 16.13 -3.37 -8.36
C GLN A 109 16.58 -2.18 -9.21
N ASP A 110 17.60 -2.37 -10.06
CA ASP A 110 18.09 -1.34 -10.98
C ASP A 110 17.02 -0.96 -12.02
N ALA A 111 16.27 -1.94 -12.52
CA ALA A 111 15.18 -1.69 -13.46
C ALA A 111 14.07 -0.82 -12.85
N VAL A 112 13.75 -1.00 -11.56
CA VAL A 112 12.81 -0.11 -10.84
C VAL A 112 13.37 1.30 -10.72
N GLN A 113 14.64 1.44 -10.31
CA GLN A 113 15.31 2.74 -10.21
C GLN A 113 15.32 3.49 -11.55
N ALA A 114 15.55 2.76 -12.65
CA ALA A 114 15.44 3.32 -13.99
C ALA A 114 14.00 3.67 -14.36
N ALA A 115 13.03 2.81 -14.05
CA ALA A 115 11.63 2.97 -14.44
C ALA A 115 10.93 4.18 -13.77
N VAL A 116 11.36 4.60 -12.59
CA VAL A 116 10.83 5.80 -11.90
C VAL A 116 11.41 7.13 -12.44
N ASN A 117 12.52 7.06 -13.18
CA ASN A 117 13.24 8.22 -13.73
C ASN A 117 13.31 8.25 -15.26
N SER A 118 12.81 7.21 -15.94
CA SER A 118 12.80 7.16 -17.41
C SER A 118 11.74 8.11 -17.96
N LYS A 119 12.20 9.21 -18.57
CA LYS A 119 11.35 10.30 -19.09
C LYS A 119 10.26 9.77 -20.04
N LEU A 120 9.06 10.30 -19.86
CA LEU A 120 7.93 10.07 -20.75
C LEU A 120 7.93 11.11 -21.89
N PRO A 121 7.44 10.76 -23.09
CA PRO A 121 7.21 11.75 -24.15
C PRO A 121 6.27 12.89 -23.76
N SER A 122 5.39 12.68 -22.78
CA SER A 122 4.45 13.70 -22.27
C SER A 122 5.10 14.74 -21.35
N GLU A 123 6.33 14.51 -20.88
CA GLU A 123 7.08 15.45 -20.03
C GLU A 123 7.73 16.54 -20.90
N VAL A 124 6.91 17.42 -21.48
CA VAL A 124 7.37 18.50 -22.38
C VAL A 124 7.72 19.74 -21.58
N GLY A 125 8.98 20.18 -21.61
CA GLY A 125 9.43 21.48 -21.08
C GLY A 125 9.87 21.51 -19.61
N ASP A 126 9.39 20.57 -18.79
CA ASP A 126 9.86 20.33 -17.43
C ASP A 126 10.26 18.85 -17.31
N GLU A 127 11.47 18.57 -16.84
CA GLU A 127 11.99 17.21 -16.70
C GLU A 127 11.33 16.45 -15.54
N GLY A 128 10.51 17.14 -14.74
CA GLY A 128 9.94 16.61 -13.52
C GLY A 128 11.02 16.29 -12.48
N PRO A 129 10.61 15.92 -11.26
CA PRO A 129 11.54 15.55 -10.22
C PRO A 129 12.13 14.16 -10.46
N THR A 130 13.30 13.89 -9.87
CA THR A 130 13.88 12.55 -9.83
C THR A 130 13.47 11.83 -8.55
N TYR A 131 13.56 10.50 -8.60
CA TYR A 131 13.20 9.62 -7.50
C TYR A 131 14.29 8.60 -7.22
N GLU A 132 14.41 8.23 -5.95
CA GLU A 132 15.21 7.10 -5.49
C GLU A 132 14.29 5.96 -5.01
N ALA A 133 14.73 4.71 -5.14
CA ALA A 133 13.95 3.54 -4.76
C ALA A 133 14.69 2.75 -3.67
N HIS A 134 14.07 2.65 -2.50
CA HIS A 134 14.61 1.94 -1.34
C HIS A 134 13.86 0.63 -1.12
N PHE A 135 14.59 -0.48 -1.02
CA PHE A 135 13.97 -1.80 -0.91
C PHE A 135 14.11 -2.40 0.47
N THR A 136 13.06 -3.04 0.96
CA THR A 136 13.13 -4.03 2.04
C THR A 136 12.66 -5.36 1.49
N LEU A 137 13.60 -6.26 1.22
CA LEU A 137 13.36 -7.53 0.52
C LEU A 137 13.46 -8.71 1.49
N PRO A 138 12.71 -9.81 1.23
CA PRO A 138 12.74 -10.98 2.08
C PRO A 138 14.13 -11.61 2.16
N ASN A 139 14.52 -12.00 3.37
CA ASN A 139 15.74 -12.76 3.66
C ASN A 139 15.49 -13.97 4.57
N ASP A 140 14.23 -14.34 4.81
CA ASP A 140 13.83 -15.53 5.55
C ASP A 140 13.88 -16.79 4.65
N PRO A 141 14.84 -17.71 4.88
CA PRO A 141 15.02 -18.89 4.03
C PRO A 141 13.93 -19.95 4.20
N TYR A 142 13.11 -19.87 5.25
CA TYR A 142 12.09 -20.87 5.57
C TYR A 142 10.68 -20.41 5.20
N ASN A 143 10.36 -19.13 5.41
CA ASN A 143 9.02 -18.58 5.21
C ASN A 143 8.85 -17.77 3.92
N ALA A 144 9.93 -17.23 3.34
CA ALA A 144 9.87 -16.34 2.17
C ALA A 144 10.55 -16.93 0.92
N ARG A 145 10.28 -18.22 0.64
CA ARG A 145 10.98 -18.97 -0.42
C ARG A 145 10.54 -18.64 -1.84
N GLY A 146 9.31 -18.20 -2.05
CA GLY A 146 8.74 -18.03 -3.39
C GLY A 146 8.66 -19.33 -4.21
N LEU A 147 8.20 -19.21 -5.46
CA LEU A 147 8.11 -20.33 -6.40
C LEU A 147 9.51 -20.93 -6.62
N ARG A 148 9.64 -22.25 -6.45
CA ARG A 148 10.90 -23.01 -6.63
C ARG A 148 12.09 -22.46 -5.82
N GLY A 149 11.86 -21.77 -4.71
CA GLY A 149 12.94 -21.22 -3.88
C GLY A 149 13.57 -19.93 -4.43
N SER A 150 12.90 -19.24 -5.36
CA SER A 150 13.40 -18.00 -5.99
C SER A 150 13.57 -16.81 -5.04
N GLY A 151 12.99 -16.82 -3.85
CA GLY A 151 12.92 -15.66 -2.94
C GLY A 151 11.94 -14.56 -3.38
N LYS A 152 11.31 -14.70 -4.55
CA LYS A 152 10.39 -13.73 -5.14
C LYS A 152 8.96 -13.97 -4.63
N LEU A 153 8.63 -13.39 -3.48
CA LEU A 153 7.32 -13.62 -2.86
C LEU A 153 6.68 -12.37 -2.24
N TYR A 154 7.43 -11.62 -1.45
CA TYR A 154 6.94 -10.45 -0.71
C TYR A 154 7.73 -9.20 -1.14
N GLY A 155 8.32 -8.47 -0.20
CA GLY A 155 9.12 -7.28 -0.45
C GLY A 155 8.26 -6.02 -0.53
N VAL A 156 8.80 -4.94 0.02
CA VAL A 156 8.28 -3.59 -0.14
C VAL A 156 9.34 -2.67 -0.75
N CYS A 157 8.91 -1.65 -1.47
CA CYS A 157 9.76 -0.61 -2.02
C CYS A 157 9.18 0.77 -1.69
N SER A 158 10.02 1.65 -1.17
CA SER A 158 9.69 3.04 -0.87
C SER A 158 10.39 3.92 -1.90
N ILE A 159 9.61 4.54 -2.77
CA ILE A 159 10.09 5.44 -3.83
C ILE A 159 9.94 6.87 -3.34
N LEU A 160 11.05 7.58 -3.19
CA LEU A 160 11.09 8.92 -2.58
C LEU A 160 11.58 9.94 -3.61
N ARG A 161 10.94 11.10 -3.62
CA ARG A 161 11.39 12.23 -4.43
C ARG A 161 12.72 12.76 -3.88
N THR A 162 13.70 12.97 -4.73
CA THR A 162 15.08 13.30 -4.31
C THR A 162 15.20 14.66 -3.62
N ASP A 163 14.31 15.60 -3.95
CA ASP A 163 14.27 16.94 -3.34
C ASP A 163 13.81 16.94 -1.87
N LEU A 164 13.28 15.82 -1.35
CA LEU A 164 12.97 15.69 0.08
C LEU A 164 14.22 15.88 0.95
N HIS A 165 15.38 15.42 0.49
CA HIS A 165 16.65 15.57 1.19
C HIS A 165 17.17 17.00 1.26
N ILE A 166 16.68 17.89 0.39
CA ILE A 166 17.05 19.31 0.41
C ILE A 166 16.41 20.00 1.61
N LYS A 167 15.18 19.59 1.97
CA LYS A 167 14.38 20.24 3.01
C LYS A 167 14.41 19.50 4.35
N TYR A 168 14.63 18.20 4.34
CA TYR A 168 14.47 17.35 5.51
C TYR A 168 15.62 16.36 5.64
N THR A 169 15.93 15.96 6.87
CA THR A 169 16.75 14.77 7.09
C THR A 169 15.86 13.55 6.95
N VAL A 170 16.16 12.70 5.96
CA VAL A 170 15.40 11.48 5.68
C VAL A 170 16.27 10.26 5.97
N ASN A 171 15.76 9.35 6.80
CA ASN A 171 16.37 8.06 7.06
C ASN A 171 15.40 6.95 6.66
N ILE A 172 15.92 5.90 6.01
CA ILE A 172 15.12 4.74 5.62
C ILE A 172 15.69 3.51 6.32
N ARG A 173 14.85 2.80 7.05
CA ARG A 173 15.23 1.57 7.74
C ARG A 173 14.14 0.51 7.67
N THR A 174 14.41 -0.62 8.31
CA THR A 174 13.42 -1.67 8.60
C THR A 174 13.47 -2.03 10.07
N VAL A 175 12.64 -2.98 10.48
CA VAL A 175 12.56 -3.51 11.85
C VAL A 175 13.35 -4.81 11.99
N ASN A 176 13.87 -5.09 13.18
CA ASN A 176 14.73 -6.27 13.40
C ASN A 176 13.97 -7.61 13.42
N TRP A 177 12.67 -7.56 13.70
CA TRP A 177 11.79 -8.72 13.89
C TRP A 177 11.10 -9.17 12.60
N ASP A 178 11.30 -8.46 11.49
CA ASP A 178 10.80 -8.84 10.18
C ASP A 178 11.93 -9.32 9.27
N LYS A 179 11.82 -10.57 8.83
CA LYS A 179 12.73 -11.21 7.85
C LYS A 179 12.04 -11.48 6.52
N GLU A 180 10.75 -11.14 6.41
CA GLU A 180 9.95 -11.36 5.22
C GLU A 180 9.90 -10.16 4.28
N GLY A 181 10.54 -9.04 4.65
CA GLY A 181 10.62 -7.84 3.82
C GLY A 181 9.26 -7.15 3.65
N ARG A 182 8.55 -6.98 4.76
CA ARG A 182 7.17 -6.49 4.84
C ARG A 182 7.07 -5.07 5.39
N ILE A 183 8.13 -4.53 5.99
CA ILE A 183 8.12 -3.20 6.60
C ILE A 183 9.33 -2.40 6.15
N SER A 184 9.08 -1.23 5.57
CA SER A 184 10.05 -0.14 5.46
C SER A 184 9.54 1.05 6.28
N VAL A 185 10.44 1.71 7.00
CA VAL A 185 10.14 2.92 7.78
C VAL A 185 10.91 4.07 7.17
N VAL A 186 10.20 5.09 6.71
CA VAL A 186 10.76 6.36 6.26
C VAL A 186 10.61 7.37 7.39
N GLU A 187 11.73 7.74 7.99
CA GLU A 187 11.84 8.71 9.06
C GLU A 187 12.21 10.07 8.47
N ILE A 188 11.33 11.06 8.66
CA ILE A 188 11.50 12.43 8.19
C ILE A 188 11.63 13.33 9.40
N LEU A 189 12.77 13.99 9.53
CA LEU A 189 13.01 15.03 10.51
C LEU A 189 12.95 16.39 9.80
N SER A 190 11.99 17.21 10.22
CA SER A 190 11.92 18.63 9.87
C SER A 190 12.33 19.49 11.07
N PRO A 191 12.53 20.81 10.90
CA PRO A 191 12.79 21.70 12.03
C PRO A 191 11.70 21.68 13.11
N SER A 192 10.46 21.31 12.76
CA SER A 192 9.28 21.37 13.64
C SER A 192 8.66 20.01 13.96
N SER A 193 9.08 18.92 13.32
CA SER A 193 8.42 17.62 13.46
C SER A 193 9.34 16.43 13.21
N LYS A 194 9.00 15.31 13.86
CA LYS A 194 9.60 13.99 13.68
C LYS A 194 8.51 13.05 13.19
N LEU A 195 8.51 12.67 11.92
CA LEU A 195 7.49 11.82 11.33
C LEU A 195 8.08 10.49 10.87
N ALA A 196 7.53 9.37 11.34
CA ALA A 196 7.87 8.04 10.86
C ALA A 196 6.71 7.48 10.04
N ILE A 197 6.96 7.22 8.77
CA ILE A 197 5.97 6.72 7.81
C ILE A 197 6.31 5.28 7.44
N PHE A 198 5.41 4.37 7.73
CA PHE A 198 5.60 2.95 7.49
C PHE A 198 4.97 2.53 6.17
N ASN A 199 5.75 1.86 5.32
CA ASN A 199 5.30 1.10 4.16
C ASN A 199 5.11 -0.36 4.56
N ILE A 200 3.87 -0.85 4.56
CA ILE A 200 3.51 -2.12 5.21
C ILE A 200 2.85 -3.10 4.24
N TYR A 201 3.33 -4.33 4.25
CA TYR A 201 2.65 -5.49 3.69
C TYR A 201 2.45 -6.58 4.76
N THR A 202 1.31 -6.52 5.44
CA THR A 202 0.99 -7.44 6.54
C THR A 202 0.89 -8.90 6.08
N VAL A 203 1.01 -9.81 7.05
CA VAL A 203 0.95 -11.25 6.81
C VAL A 203 -0.43 -11.67 6.33
N ASN A 204 -0.46 -12.42 5.23
CA ASN A 204 -1.61 -13.23 4.84
C ASN A 204 -1.78 -14.40 5.81
N GLY A 205 -2.93 -14.47 6.48
CA GLY A 205 -3.23 -15.54 7.41
C GLY A 205 -3.64 -16.82 6.68
N THR A 206 -2.96 -17.93 6.96
CA THR A 206 -3.30 -19.28 6.49
C THR A 206 -2.91 -20.34 7.52
N GLU A 207 -3.38 -21.57 7.31
CA GLU A 207 -2.99 -22.76 8.09
C GLU A 207 -1.56 -23.26 7.80
N ASN A 208 -0.84 -22.62 6.88
CA ASN A 208 0.53 -23.03 6.58
C ASN A 208 1.41 -22.87 7.82
N PRO A 209 2.35 -23.78 8.08
CA PRO A 209 3.25 -23.66 9.21
C PRO A 209 4.12 -22.40 9.07
N TYR A 210 4.20 -21.62 10.14
CA TYR A 210 5.24 -20.61 10.30
C TYR A 210 6.46 -21.25 10.94
N ARG A 211 7.65 -20.94 10.43
CA ARG A 211 8.92 -21.51 10.89
C ARG A 211 9.78 -20.44 11.54
N ASP A 212 10.57 -20.82 12.53
CA ASP A 212 11.59 -19.95 13.07
C ASP A 212 12.60 -19.59 11.96
N PRO A 213 12.86 -18.28 11.71
CA PRO A 213 13.74 -17.86 10.63
C PRO A 213 15.21 -18.31 10.79
N LYS A 214 15.64 -18.68 12.00
CA LYS A 214 17.02 -19.13 12.30
C LYS A 214 17.14 -20.65 12.28
N THR A 215 16.18 -21.37 12.85
CA THR A 215 16.28 -22.83 13.05
C THR A 215 15.41 -23.65 12.10
N GLY A 216 14.42 -23.04 11.46
CA GLY A 216 13.45 -23.74 10.60
C GLY A 216 12.39 -24.56 11.36
N ALA A 217 12.45 -24.59 12.70
CA ALA A 217 11.47 -25.26 13.56
C ALA A 217 10.08 -24.63 13.42
N VAL A 218 9.02 -25.43 13.41
CA VAL A 218 7.65 -24.90 13.31
C VAL A 218 7.28 -24.17 14.61
N LYS A 219 6.82 -22.92 14.48
CA LYS A 219 6.37 -22.02 15.56
C LYS A 219 4.93 -21.56 15.33
N GLY A 220 4.03 -22.52 15.14
CA GLY A 220 2.62 -22.27 14.84
C GLY A 220 2.37 -22.09 13.35
N THR A 221 1.36 -21.28 13.03
CA THR A 221 0.81 -21.07 11.68
C THR A 221 1.02 -19.64 11.18
N ARG A 222 0.67 -19.38 9.92
CA ARG A 222 0.63 -18.00 9.38
C ARG A 222 -0.45 -17.16 10.05
N HIS A 223 -1.50 -17.78 10.59
CA HIS A 223 -2.48 -17.08 11.41
C HIS A 223 -1.86 -16.54 12.70
N ASP A 224 -1.11 -17.37 13.43
CA ASP A 224 -0.39 -16.94 14.64
C ASP A 224 0.62 -15.83 14.33
N ARG A 225 1.35 -15.99 13.22
CA ARG A 225 2.32 -14.99 12.78
C ARG A 225 1.67 -13.65 12.45
N LYS A 226 0.45 -13.63 11.91
CA LYS A 226 -0.28 -12.39 11.62
C LYS A 226 -0.61 -11.60 12.88
N LEU A 227 -1.16 -12.25 13.90
CA LEU A 227 -1.44 -11.61 15.19
C LEU A 227 -0.15 -11.11 15.85
N GLN A 228 0.92 -11.91 15.80
CA GLN A 228 2.22 -11.48 16.31
C GLN A 228 2.77 -10.27 15.54
N PHE A 229 2.58 -10.21 14.22
CA PHE A 229 3.00 -9.08 13.39
C PHE A 229 2.28 -7.79 13.79
N GLN A 230 0.97 -7.84 13.99
CA GLN A 230 0.16 -6.69 14.41
C GLN A 230 0.61 -6.16 15.78
N ARG A 231 0.83 -7.07 16.75
CA ARG A 231 1.40 -6.70 18.06
C ARG A 231 2.78 -6.05 17.97
N LEU A 232 3.70 -6.62 17.18
CA LEU A 232 5.05 -6.08 17.04
C LEU A 232 5.07 -4.72 16.32
N LEU A 233 4.22 -4.55 15.29
CA LEU A 233 4.04 -3.28 14.61
C LEU A 233 3.52 -2.20 15.57
N MET A 234 2.49 -2.51 16.35
CA MET A 234 1.98 -1.62 17.40
C MET A 234 3.08 -1.22 18.40
N GLN A 235 3.87 -2.18 18.88
CA GLN A 235 4.97 -1.91 19.84
C GLN A 235 6.05 -1.00 19.24
N GLU A 236 6.40 -1.19 17.96
CA GLU A 236 7.34 -0.32 17.25
C GLU A 236 6.80 1.13 17.17
N CYS A 237 5.51 1.29 16.86
CA CYS A 237 4.86 2.60 16.77
C CYS A 237 4.83 3.31 18.12
N LEU A 238 4.41 2.61 19.18
CA LEU A 238 4.38 3.15 20.54
C LEU A 238 5.79 3.53 21.04
N GLY A 239 6.80 2.74 20.70
CA GLY A 239 8.20 3.06 21.02
C GLY A 239 8.67 4.35 20.35
N LEU A 240 8.28 4.57 19.09
CA LEU A 240 8.57 5.82 18.37
C LEU A 240 7.81 7.01 18.96
N GLU A 241 6.51 6.86 19.25
CA GLU A 241 5.71 7.93 19.86
C GLU A 241 6.26 8.34 21.23
N ALA A 242 6.74 7.39 22.03
CA ALA A 242 7.35 7.61 23.34
C ALA A 242 8.62 8.47 23.28
N VAL A 243 9.38 8.41 22.18
CA VAL A 243 10.59 9.25 21.97
C VAL A 243 10.31 10.45 21.06
N GLY A 244 9.04 10.81 20.92
CA GLY A 244 8.60 12.08 20.36
C GLY A 244 8.23 12.05 18.88
N TRP A 245 8.34 10.90 18.20
CA TRP A 245 7.87 10.79 16.81
C TRP A 245 6.35 10.86 16.73
N ASP A 246 5.88 11.28 15.57
CA ASP A 246 4.52 11.09 15.08
C ASP A 246 4.58 9.95 14.05
N VAL A 247 3.56 9.09 14.01
CA VAL A 247 3.56 7.87 13.20
C VAL A 247 2.41 7.85 12.20
N LEU A 248 2.71 7.35 11.00
CA LEU A 248 1.75 7.10 9.94
C LEU A 248 1.98 5.70 9.37
N LEU A 249 0.94 4.89 9.27
CA LEU A 249 1.00 3.55 8.69
C LEU A 249 0.30 3.55 7.34
N ALA A 250 0.98 3.12 6.28
CA ALA A 250 0.42 3.06 4.94
C ALA A 250 0.73 1.72 4.26
N GLY A 251 -0.29 1.10 3.68
CA GLY A 251 -0.12 -0.17 2.96
C GLY A 251 -1.23 -1.19 3.20
N ASP A 252 -0.95 -2.41 2.76
CA ASP A 252 -1.86 -3.54 2.78
C ASP A 252 -1.87 -4.23 4.16
N MET A 253 -2.96 -4.01 4.89
CA MET A 253 -3.20 -4.58 6.20
C MET A 253 -3.88 -5.95 6.15
N ASN A 254 -4.26 -6.44 4.95
CA ASN A 254 -4.91 -7.72 4.71
C ASN A 254 -6.10 -7.99 5.65
N VAL A 255 -6.80 -6.95 6.08
CA VAL A 255 -7.95 -7.00 6.99
C VAL A 255 -8.96 -5.98 6.51
N ALA A 256 -10.22 -6.39 6.38
CA ALA A 256 -11.36 -5.49 6.27
C ALA A 256 -11.97 -5.30 7.68
N PRO A 257 -12.05 -4.06 8.21
CA PRO A 257 -12.40 -3.76 9.58
C PRO A 257 -13.90 -3.84 9.88
N ASP A 258 -14.79 -3.52 8.94
CA ASP A 258 -16.24 -3.58 9.16
C ASP A 258 -17.06 -3.88 7.89
N ALA A 259 -18.39 -3.91 8.02
CA ALA A 259 -19.32 -4.33 6.97
C ALA A 259 -19.33 -3.42 5.72
N ARG A 260 -18.86 -2.17 5.85
CA ARG A 260 -18.72 -1.22 4.74
C ARG A 260 -17.53 -1.57 3.85
N ASP A 261 -16.54 -2.23 4.44
CA ASP A 261 -15.26 -2.58 3.83
C ASP A 261 -15.24 -3.91 3.08
N GLY A 262 -16.38 -4.58 2.94
CA GLY A 262 -16.51 -5.79 2.13
C GLY A 262 -17.77 -5.77 1.25
N HIS A 263 -17.64 -6.30 0.04
CA HIS A 263 -18.74 -6.50 -0.90
C HIS A 263 -18.64 -7.89 -1.56
N PRO A 264 -19.75 -8.64 -1.73
CA PRO A 264 -21.12 -8.31 -1.34
C PRO A 264 -21.37 -8.37 0.18
N LYS A 265 -20.48 -9.03 0.92
CA LYS A 265 -20.51 -9.12 2.39
C LYS A 265 -19.09 -9.13 2.91
N LEU A 266 -18.93 -8.67 4.14
CA LEU A 266 -17.68 -8.81 4.89
C LEU A 266 -17.32 -10.29 5.09
N ARG A 267 -16.05 -10.63 4.87
CA ARG A 267 -15.56 -12.00 5.07
C ARG A 267 -15.50 -12.34 6.56
N THR A 268 -16.14 -13.42 6.95
CA THR A 268 -16.14 -13.94 8.33
C THR A 268 -15.73 -15.41 8.41
N PHE A 269 -15.65 -16.11 7.27
CA PHE A 269 -15.18 -17.49 7.17
C PHE A 269 -13.89 -17.57 6.35
N PRO A 270 -12.85 -18.29 6.82
CA PRO A 270 -12.78 -18.95 8.12
C PRO A 270 -12.84 -17.95 9.30
N GLN A 271 -13.19 -18.46 10.50
CA GLN A 271 -13.35 -17.66 11.73
C GLN A 271 -12.16 -16.74 12.01
N GLN A 272 -10.98 -17.12 11.53
CA GLN A 272 -9.76 -16.36 11.64
C GLN A 272 -9.83 -14.97 11.00
N HIS A 273 -10.69 -14.72 10.00
CA HIS A 273 -10.93 -13.36 9.52
C HIS A 273 -11.51 -12.45 10.61
N SER A 274 -12.42 -12.98 11.43
CA SER A 274 -13.01 -12.24 12.56
C SER A 274 -11.99 -12.01 13.67
N ILE A 275 -11.13 -13.01 13.96
CA ILE A 275 -10.05 -12.89 14.97
C ILE A 275 -9.03 -11.83 14.54
N ASN A 276 -8.55 -11.90 13.30
CA ASN A 276 -7.59 -10.91 12.77
C ASN A 276 -8.15 -9.49 12.75
N ARG A 277 -9.46 -9.35 12.54
CA ARG A 277 -10.15 -8.06 12.59
C ARG A 277 -10.22 -7.51 14.01
N ALA A 278 -10.58 -8.35 14.98
CA ALA A 278 -10.60 -7.94 16.38
C ALA A 278 -9.21 -7.50 16.84
N ASP A 279 -8.16 -8.26 16.51
CA ASP A 279 -6.77 -7.89 16.83
C ASP A 279 -6.34 -6.62 16.09
N PHE A 280 -6.74 -6.43 14.82
CA PHE A 280 -6.46 -5.20 14.09
C PHE A 280 -7.07 -3.96 14.77
N HIS A 281 -8.33 -4.05 15.20
CA HIS A 281 -9.00 -3.00 15.97
C HIS A 281 -8.28 -2.73 17.28
N GLU A 282 -7.97 -3.77 18.06
CA GLU A 282 -7.36 -3.62 19.38
C GLU A 282 -5.91 -3.11 19.32
N LYS A 283 -5.12 -3.50 18.32
CA LYS A 283 -3.70 -3.16 18.25
C LYS A 283 -3.43 -1.89 17.48
N LEU A 284 -4.13 -1.65 16.36
CA LEU A 284 -3.76 -0.60 15.40
C LEU A 284 -4.80 0.50 15.22
N LEU A 285 -6.09 0.23 15.39
CA LEU A 285 -7.15 1.23 15.22
C LEU A 285 -7.69 1.73 16.58
N GLU A 286 -8.80 2.47 16.54
CA GLU A 286 -9.63 2.86 17.68
C GLU A 286 -10.29 1.60 18.29
N GLY A 287 -9.53 0.85 19.09
CA GLY A 287 -10.00 -0.33 19.80
C GLY A 287 -11.10 -0.02 20.84
N THR A 288 -11.52 -1.04 21.59
CA THR A 288 -12.55 -0.89 22.63
C THR A 288 -12.04 -0.23 23.92
N SER A 289 -10.71 -0.21 24.13
CA SER A 289 -10.07 0.44 25.28
C SER A 289 -9.14 1.54 24.78
N LYS A 290 -9.37 2.78 25.24
CA LYS A 290 -8.54 3.95 24.88
C LYS A 290 -7.11 3.85 25.38
N ASP A 291 -6.82 2.99 26.35
CA ASP A 291 -5.49 2.81 26.92
C ASP A 291 -4.76 1.58 26.36
N ALA A 292 -5.38 0.87 25.42
CA ALA A 292 -4.81 -0.32 24.80
C ALA A 292 -4.50 -0.06 23.31
N GLY A 293 -3.26 -0.37 22.92
CA GLY A 293 -2.83 -0.32 21.53
C GLY A 293 -2.45 1.07 21.02
N LEU A 294 -2.32 1.19 19.70
CA LEU A 294 -1.92 2.44 19.03
C LEU A 294 -3.03 3.51 19.02
N ASN A 295 -4.29 3.11 19.15
CA ASN A 295 -5.46 3.99 18.98
C ASN A 295 -5.43 4.80 17.67
N GLY A 296 -4.90 4.18 16.61
CA GLY A 296 -4.70 4.82 15.32
C GLY A 296 -6.03 5.17 14.65
N VAL A 297 -6.01 6.25 13.89
CA VAL A 297 -7.17 6.75 13.14
C VAL A 297 -7.09 6.24 11.71
N ASP A 298 -8.07 5.41 11.32
CA ASP A 298 -8.33 5.11 9.91
C ASP A 298 -8.79 6.40 9.21
N ILE A 299 -7.86 7.04 8.49
CA ILE A 299 -8.07 8.38 7.93
C ILE A 299 -9.25 8.39 6.96
N TRP A 300 -9.39 7.38 6.11
CA TRP A 300 -10.49 7.29 5.15
C TRP A 300 -11.83 7.25 5.86
N ARG A 301 -12.00 6.36 6.85
CA ARG A 301 -13.25 6.24 7.61
C ARG A 301 -13.57 7.51 8.40
N LYS A 302 -12.54 8.18 8.93
CA LYS A 302 -12.72 9.41 9.69
C LYS A 302 -13.16 10.59 8.83
N THR A 303 -12.69 10.66 7.58
CA THR A 303 -12.92 11.80 6.67
C THR A 303 -14.10 11.59 5.72
N HIS A 304 -14.42 10.35 5.35
CA HIS A 304 -15.46 10.00 4.38
C HIS A 304 -16.64 9.22 5.00
N GLY A 305 -16.60 8.97 6.31
CA GLY A 305 -17.69 8.34 7.06
C GLY A 305 -18.11 6.97 6.50
N ASP A 306 -19.37 6.87 6.10
CA ASP A 306 -20.01 5.64 5.63
C ASP A 306 -19.74 5.30 4.15
N GLU A 307 -18.99 6.14 3.42
CA GLU A 307 -18.72 5.93 2.00
C GLU A 307 -18.04 4.58 1.74
N ARG A 308 -18.62 3.78 0.84
CA ARG A 308 -18.08 2.49 0.43
C ARG A 308 -17.13 2.67 -0.74
N ARG A 309 -15.84 2.52 -0.47
CA ARG A 309 -14.79 2.32 -1.48
C ARG A 309 -13.89 1.16 -1.11
N TYR A 310 -13.33 0.51 -2.12
CA TYR A 310 -12.58 -0.73 -1.97
C TYR A 310 -11.21 -0.61 -2.62
N THR A 311 -10.26 -1.38 -2.10
CA THR A 311 -8.88 -1.38 -2.60
C THR A 311 -8.53 -2.69 -3.26
N TYR A 312 -9.11 -3.82 -2.84
CA TYR A 312 -8.85 -5.14 -3.41
C TYR A 312 -10.00 -5.65 -4.29
N TYR A 313 -9.64 -6.08 -5.51
CA TYR A 313 -10.55 -6.58 -6.54
C TYR A 313 -9.99 -7.89 -7.15
N PRO A 314 -10.57 -9.07 -6.85
CA PRO A 314 -10.09 -10.35 -7.36
C PRO A 314 -10.13 -10.41 -8.89
N ARG A 315 -8.98 -10.73 -9.52
CA ARG A 315 -8.86 -10.78 -11.00
C ARG A 315 -9.79 -11.80 -11.69
N ALA A 316 -10.20 -12.84 -10.97
CA ALA A 316 -11.06 -13.91 -11.50
C ALA A 316 -12.56 -13.55 -11.45
N LYS A 317 -12.91 -12.32 -11.09
CA LYS A 317 -14.29 -11.84 -10.96
C LYS A 317 -14.50 -10.61 -11.83
N LYS A 318 -15.75 -10.39 -12.25
CA LYS A 318 -16.14 -9.11 -12.85
C LYS A 318 -15.82 -8.00 -11.85
N TRP A 319 -15.33 -6.86 -12.35
CA TRP A 319 -15.12 -5.65 -11.56
C TRP A 319 -16.32 -5.35 -10.66
N GLY A 320 -16.06 -4.99 -9.40
CA GLY A 320 -17.11 -4.67 -8.42
C GLY A 320 -17.90 -5.87 -7.86
N ALA A 321 -17.80 -7.07 -8.43
CA ALA A 321 -18.64 -8.21 -8.00
C ALA A 321 -18.19 -8.84 -6.67
N SER A 322 -16.96 -8.55 -6.23
CA SER A 322 -16.41 -8.96 -4.94
C SER A 322 -15.25 -8.03 -4.63
N CYS A 323 -15.29 -7.37 -3.48
CA CYS A 323 -14.31 -6.33 -3.15
C CYS A 323 -14.06 -6.30 -1.65
N ASP A 324 -12.85 -5.90 -1.25
CA ASP A 324 -12.54 -5.59 0.15
C ASP A 324 -11.70 -4.30 0.22
N ARG A 325 -11.84 -3.51 1.29
CA ARG A 325 -10.88 -2.46 1.61
C ARG A 325 -9.87 -3.02 2.59
N VAL A 326 -8.64 -3.21 2.12
CA VAL A 326 -7.54 -3.83 2.88
C VAL A 326 -6.27 -2.99 2.86
N ASP A 327 -6.23 -1.92 2.07
CA ASP A 327 -5.14 -0.96 2.00
C ASP A 327 -5.56 0.33 2.72
N TYR A 328 -4.66 0.86 3.53
CA TYR A 328 -4.98 1.93 4.47
C TYR A 328 -3.92 3.03 4.48
N VAL A 329 -4.34 4.18 4.96
CA VAL A 329 -3.49 5.12 5.68
C VAL A 329 -4.08 5.30 7.08
N ILE A 330 -3.27 5.01 8.11
CA ILE A 330 -3.64 5.13 9.53
C ILE A 330 -2.71 6.14 10.18
N ALA A 331 -3.26 7.20 10.77
CA ALA A 331 -2.50 8.13 11.58
C ALA A 331 -2.43 7.63 13.03
N GLY A 332 -1.25 7.66 13.65
CA GLY A 332 -1.17 7.56 15.12
C GLY A 332 -2.02 8.64 15.76
N ARG A 333 -2.58 8.36 16.95
CA ARG A 333 -3.49 9.29 17.64
C ARG A 333 -2.88 10.69 17.76
N LYS A 334 -1.61 10.75 18.16
CA LYS A 334 -0.87 12.00 18.34
C LYS A 334 -0.71 12.77 17.02
N ALA A 335 -0.40 12.09 15.92
CA ALA A 335 -0.28 12.70 14.60
C ALA A 335 -1.62 13.27 14.12
N TRP A 336 -2.71 12.53 14.36
CA TRP A 336 -4.07 12.97 14.07
C TRP A 336 -4.46 14.21 14.89
N ASP A 337 -4.29 14.16 16.22
CA ASP A 337 -4.71 15.25 17.12
C ASP A 337 -3.92 16.54 16.90
N LYS A 338 -2.68 16.44 16.41
CA LYS A 338 -1.87 17.59 15.96
C LYS A 338 -2.37 18.23 14.66
N GLY A 339 -3.30 17.61 13.95
CA GLY A 339 -3.77 18.07 12.65
C GLY A 339 -2.75 17.88 11.54
N MET A 340 -1.91 16.83 11.60
CA MET A 340 -0.93 16.55 10.55
C MET A 340 -1.57 16.01 9.27
N VAL A 341 -2.80 15.51 9.31
CA VAL A 341 -3.47 14.90 8.16
C VAL A 341 -4.26 15.95 7.37
N GLY A 342 -3.98 16.05 6.08
CA GLY A 342 -4.74 16.86 5.12
C GLY A 342 -5.75 16.03 4.33
N ALA A 343 -5.80 16.23 3.02
CA ALA A 343 -6.67 15.47 2.14
C ALA A 343 -6.22 13.99 2.03
N SER A 344 -7.16 13.11 1.69
CA SER A 344 -6.87 11.69 1.48
C SER A 344 -7.88 11.08 0.50
N GLY A 345 -7.55 9.93 -0.08
CA GLY A 345 -8.47 9.25 -0.98
C GLY A 345 -8.08 7.84 -1.40
N ILE A 346 -8.97 7.19 -2.14
CA ILE A 346 -8.79 5.87 -2.72
C ILE A 346 -9.02 5.95 -4.23
N MET A 347 -8.06 5.45 -5.01
CA MET A 347 -8.10 5.42 -6.47
C MET A 347 -8.80 4.15 -6.99
N ASP A 348 -10.06 3.94 -6.62
CA ASP A 348 -10.81 2.69 -6.79
C ASP A 348 -11.41 2.47 -8.20
N SER A 349 -10.66 2.79 -9.24
CA SER A 349 -11.03 2.47 -10.63
C SER A 349 -10.20 1.32 -11.19
N GLU A 350 -10.73 0.63 -12.20
CA GLU A 350 -9.97 -0.42 -12.90
C GLU A 350 -8.73 0.14 -13.60
N ALA A 351 -8.80 1.39 -14.08
CA ALA A 351 -7.69 2.08 -14.70
C ALA A 351 -6.54 2.32 -13.71
N GLU A 352 -6.85 2.79 -12.49
CA GLU A 352 -5.84 3.05 -11.46
C GLU A 352 -5.33 1.77 -10.78
N ARG A 353 -6.13 0.72 -10.71
CA ARG A 353 -5.66 -0.63 -10.32
C ARG A 353 -4.55 -1.14 -11.23
N GLY A 354 -4.58 -0.75 -12.51
CA GLY A 354 -3.63 -1.19 -13.53
C GLY A 354 -3.47 -2.73 -13.54
N PRO A 355 -2.24 -3.27 -13.59
CA PRO A 355 -2.01 -4.70 -13.66
C PRO A 355 -2.12 -5.44 -12.31
N SER A 356 -2.37 -4.71 -11.21
CA SER A 356 -2.53 -5.30 -9.87
C SER A 356 -3.94 -5.87 -9.67
N ASP A 357 -4.20 -6.46 -8.51
CA ASP A 357 -5.54 -6.65 -7.93
C ASP A 357 -5.86 -5.62 -6.84
N HIS A 358 -4.94 -4.69 -6.53
CA HIS A 358 -5.18 -3.59 -5.61
C HIS A 358 -5.19 -2.21 -6.28
N CYS A 359 -6.01 -1.31 -5.77
CA CYS A 359 -6.05 0.11 -6.10
C CYS A 359 -5.18 0.92 -5.12
N PRO A 360 -4.51 2.00 -5.58
CA PRO A 360 -3.75 2.89 -4.71
C PRO A 360 -4.62 3.65 -3.70
N VAL A 361 -4.05 3.94 -2.54
CA VAL A 361 -4.57 4.91 -1.55
C VAL A 361 -3.58 6.05 -1.37
N TRP A 362 -4.04 7.23 -0.96
CA TRP A 362 -3.17 8.39 -0.76
C TRP A 362 -3.59 9.30 0.39
N VAL A 363 -2.64 10.09 0.85
CA VAL A 363 -2.82 11.10 1.92
C VAL A 363 -1.85 12.26 1.72
N ASP A 364 -2.29 13.45 2.11
CA ASP A 364 -1.46 14.62 2.30
C ASP A 364 -1.11 14.79 3.78
N ILE A 365 0.15 15.08 4.08
CA ILE A 365 0.65 15.23 5.45
C ILE A 365 1.32 16.58 5.61
N TYR A 366 0.85 17.37 6.56
CA TYR A 366 1.46 18.63 7.00
C TYR A 366 2.66 18.34 7.90
N LEU A 367 3.86 18.73 7.46
CA LEU A 367 5.08 18.59 8.26
C LEU A 367 5.26 19.75 9.26
N ASN A 368 4.47 20.81 9.12
CA ASN A 368 4.37 21.93 10.05
C ASN A 368 2.90 22.40 10.17
N PRO A 369 2.06 21.68 10.94
CA PRO A 369 0.63 21.99 11.04
C PRO A 369 0.32 23.33 11.72
N ASP A 370 1.25 23.89 12.51
CA ASP A 370 1.05 25.16 13.21
C ASP A 370 1.36 26.40 12.34
N ALA A 371 2.10 26.24 11.23
CA ALA A 371 2.37 27.34 10.29
C ALA A 371 1.10 27.86 9.57
N GLY A 372 0.01 27.10 9.56
CA GLY A 372 -1.28 27.53 9.00
C GLY A 372 -2.17 28.29 9.98
N LYS A 373 -1.92 28.21 11.30
CA LYS A 373 -2.77 28.85 12.33
C LYS A 373 -2.41 30.31 12.58
N THR A 374 -1.26 30.77 12.11
CA THR A 374 -0.79 32.16 12.28
C THR A 374 -1.16 33.07 11.11
N GLY A 375 -1.85 32.55 10.07
CA GLY A 375 -2.16 33.28 8.83
C GLY A 375 -3.44 34.12 8.82
N ASP A 376 -4.36 33.93 9.79
CA ASP A 376 -5.73 34.50 9.73
C ASP A 376 -6.09 35.45 10.90
N VAL A 377 -5.11 36.12 11.52
CA VAL A 377 -5.39 37.12 12.58
C VAL A 377 -5.16 38.57 12.13
N HIS A 378 -4.65 38.82 10.93
CA HIS A 378 -4.56 40.18 10.39
C HIS A 378 -4.84 40.24 8.89
N ARG A 379 -6.13 40.25 8.51
CA ARG A 379 -6.63 41.03 7.38
C ARG A 379 -8.00 41.60 7.70
#